data_AF-A0A922ZEB8-F1
#
_entry.id   AF-A0A922ZEB8-F1
#
_cell.length_a   1.000
_cell.length_b   1.000
_cell.length_c   1.000
_cell.angle_alpha   90.00
_cell.angle_beta   90.00
_cell.angle_gamma   90.00
#
_symmetry.space_group_name_H-M   'P 1'
#
loop_
_entity.id
_entity.type
_entity.pdbx_description
1 polymer ?
#
loop_
_entity_poly.entity_id
_entity_poly.type
_entity_poly.pdbx_seq_one_letter_code
_entity_poly.pdbx_strand_id
1 'polypeptide(L)'
;MDKNASHPQNGWLSDLNLGLNFVKILYIIILSFFLLTISSGCSAPTQIVKKAETADTLKVELKEDVQSDEDDEEIPEAEIIEPSEEIESRILISEDNPSIDRHKLLSEIMPLMRSPYRKNGIGNKGFDCSGFTMKVFQDGLGYELPRSSKAQFSIGQPVDRDSLKFGDLVFFKTRRSIPSHVGVYVGDGLFAHASLKIGVTISLLDSKYYKKRYVGARRIIE
;
A
#
# COMPACT_ATOMS: atom_id res chain seq x y z
N MET A 1 -70.95 -21.27 -23.29
CA MET A 1 -69.64 -21.56 -23.91
C MET A 1 -68.69 -20.59 -23.27
N ASP A 2 -68.16 -21.02 -22.13
CA ASP A 2 -67.62 -20.12 -21.12
C ASP A 2 -66.10 -20.15 -21.23
N LYS A 3 -65.47 -18.98 -21.36
CA LYS A 3 -64.04 -18.82 -21.11
C LYS A 3 -63.80 -17.47 -20.42
N ASN A 4 -63.85 -17.53 -19.10
CA ASN A 4 -63.40 -16.51 -18.18
C ASN A 4 -61.86 -16.58 -18.11
N ALA A 5 -61.16 -15.56 -18.60
CA ALA A 5 -59.69 -15.50 -18.57
C ALA A 5 -59.25 -14.65 -17.37
N SER A 6 -58.72 -15.30 -16.34
CA SER A 6 -58.09 -14.66 -15.18
C SER A 6 -56.63 -14.32 -15.47
N HIS A 7 -56.27 -13.06 -15.27
CA HIS A 7 -54.91 -12.54 -15.32
C HIS A 7 -54.24 -12.75 -13.95
N PRO A 8 -53.02 -13.33 -13.85
CA PRO A 8 -52.30 -13.38 -12.57
C PRO A 8 -51.63 -12.04 -12.26
N GLN A 9 -51.86 -11.54 -11.05
CA GLN A 9 -51.21 -10.37 -10.46
C GLN A 9 -49.82 -10.74 -9.87
N ASN A 10 -48.93 -9.76 -9.89
CA ASN A 10 -47.47 -9.88 -9.74
C ASN A 10 -47.04 -10.11 -8.28
N GLY A 11 -46.36 -11.22 -7.99
CA GLY A 11 -45.89 -11.62 -6.65
C GLY A 11 -44.40 -11.37 -6.35
N TRP A 12 -43.74 -10.41 -7.01
CA TRP A 12 -42.26 -10.28 -6.95
C TRP A 12 -41.73 -9.20 -5.99
N LEU A 13 -42.58 -8.56 -5.19
CA LEU A 13 -42.16 -7.46 -4.30
C LEU A 13 -41.96 -7.85 -2.83
N SER A 14 -42.31 -9.08 -2.42
CA SER A 14 -42.14 -9.53 -1.02
C SER A 14 -40.72 -10.02 -0.69
N ASP A 15 -39.95 -10.47 -1.68
CA ASP A 15 -38.66 -11.15 -1.44
C ASP A 15 -37.48 -10.17 -1.24
N LEU A 16 -37.65 -8.90 -1.62
CA LEU A 16 -36.62 -7.86 -1.45
C LEU A 16 -36.56 -7.28 -0.02
N ASN A 17 -37.65 -7.34 0.75
CA ASN A 17 -37.70 -6.82 2.12
C ASN A 17 -37.14 -7.79 3.17
N LEU A 18 -36.97 -9.07 2.82
CA LEU A 18 -36.40 -10.08 3.72
C LEU A 18 -34.87 -9.98 3.84
N GLY A 19 -34.18 -9.71 2.72
CA GLY A 19 -32.71 -9.57 2.71
C GLY A 19 -32.20 -8.32 3.44
N LEU A 20 -32.91 -7.18 3.31
CA LEU A 20 -32.51 -5.91 3.93
C LEU A 20 -32.60 -5.94 5.46
N ASN A 21 -33.61 -6.64 6.01
CA ASN A 21 -33.77 -6.78 7.45
C ASN A 21 -32.72 -7.70 8.06
N PHE A 22 -32.26 -8.72 7.32
CA PHE A 22 -31.19 -9.61 7.76
C PHE A 22 -29.85 -8.89 7.92
N VAL A 23 -29.48 -8.03 6.96
CA VAL A 23 -28.24 -7.22 7.01
C VAL A 23 -28.29 -6.22 8.18
N LYS A 24 -29.45 -5.60 8.44
CA LYS A 24 -29.63 -4.70 9.59
C LYS A 24 -29.51 -5.43 10.92
N ILE A 25 -30.09 -6.62 11.05
CA ILE A 25 -30.01 -7.44 12.27
C ILE A 25 -28.56 -7.88 12.51
N LEU A 26 -27.83 -8.31 11.47
CA LEU A 26 -26.43 -8.71 11.59
C LEU A 26 -25.53 -7.54 12.01
N TYR A 27 -25.77 -6.34 11.47
CA TYR A 27 -25.04 -5.13 11.82
C TYR A 27 -25.25 -4.71 13.29
N ILE A 28 -26.47 -4.83 13.82
CA ILE A 28 -26.78 -4.51 15.23
C ILE A 28 -26.11 -5.50 16.19
N ILE A 29 -26.03 -6.78 15.83
CA ILE A 29 -25.33 -7.80 16.63
C ILE A 29 -23.82 -7.54 16.67
N ILE A 30 -23.20 -7.15 15.55
CA ILE A 30 -21.77 -6.83 15.50
C ILE A 30 -21.45 -5.55 16.29
N LEU A 31 -22.30 -4.51 16.20
CA LEU A 31 -22.09 -3.24 16.89
C LEU A 31 -22.24 -3.37 18.43
N SER A 32 -23.09 -4.28 18.90
CA SER A 32 -23.29 -4.55 20.33
C SER A 32 -22.13 -5.33 20.98
N PHE A 33 -21.40 -6.16 20.21
CA PHE A 33 -20.20 -6.85 20.70
C PHE A 33 -18.99 -5.90 20.87
N PHE A 34 -18.95 -4.78 20.15
CA PHE A 34 -17.82 -3.84 20.17
C PHE A 34 -17.81 -2.88 21.39
N LEU A 35 -18.89 -2.83 22.18
CA LEU A 35 -19.02 -1.92 23.33
C LEU A 35 -18.72 -2.58 24.69
N LEU A 36 -18.35 -3.86 24.74
CA LEU A 36 -18.17 -4.62 25.99
C LEU A 36 -16.71 -4.86 26.42
N THR A 37 -15.73 -4.24 25.78
CA THR A 37 -14.31 -4.39 26.17
C THR A 37 -13.64 -3.07 26.56
N ILE A 38 -14.18 -2.36 27.55
CA ILE A 38 -13.41 -1.38 28.33
C ILE A 38 -13.77 -1.56 29.81
N SER A 39 -13.14 -2.55 30.45
CA SER A 39 -13.05 -2.61 31.90
C SER A 39 -11.89 -3.50 32.28
N SER A 40 -10.74 -2.89 32.55
CA SER A 40 -9.82 -3.28 33.62
C SER A 40 -8.75 -2.20 33.73
N GLY A 41 -8.97 -1.30 34.68
CA GLY A 41 -7.93 -0.40 35.16
C GLY A 41 -6.89 -1.17 35.97
N CYS A 42 -5.67 -0.62 36.02
CA CYS A 42 -4.74 -0.92 37.10
C CYS A 42 -3.98 0.38 37.41
N SER A 43 -4.21 0.89 38.62
CA SER A 43 -3.45 1.98 39.24
C SER A 43 -2.13 1.48 39.83
N ALA A 44 -1.17 2.40 39.92
CA ALA A 44 0.23 2.25 40.31
C ALA A 44 0.52 1.57 41.67
N PRO A 45 1.80 1.32 41.98
CA PRO A 45 2.41 2.24 42.95
C PRO A 45 3.83 2.71 42.60
N THR A 46 4.09 3.95 43.00
CA THR A 46 5.39 4.61 43.13
C THR A 46 6.17 4.02 44.30
N GLN A 47 7.46 3.72 44.11
CA GLN A 47 8.44 3.60 45.20
C GLN A 47 9.74 4.30 44.78
N ILE A 48 10.22 5.16 45.67
CA ILE A 48 11.51 5.86 45.63
C ILE A 48 12.54 4.96 46.33
N VAL A 49 13.82 4.96 45.90
CA VAL A 49 15.04 5.16 46.73
C VAL A 49 16.33 4.73 45.99
N LYS A 50 17.14 5.76 45.68
CA LYS A 50 18.61 5.97 45.82
C LYS A 50 19.70 5.04 45.24
N LYS A 51 20.70 5.78 44.69
CA LYS A 51 22.19 5.62 44.70
C LYS A 51 22.78 4.74 43.59
N ALA A 52 23.34 5.31 42.52
CA ALA A 52 24.66 5.95 42.36
C ALA A 52 25.85 4.98 42.50
N GLU A 53 26.53 4.72 41.38
CA GLU A 53 27.99 4.92 41.16
C GLU A 53 28.47 4.21 39.88
N THR A 54 29.13 5.01 39.01
CA THR A 54 30.38 4.79 38.24
C THR A 54 30.53 3.51 37.39
N ALA A 55 31.22 3.45 36.26
CA ALA A 55 32.02 4.29 35.39
C ALA A 55 31.65 3.79 33.95
N ASP A 56 32.15 4.19 32.80
CA ASP A 56 33.46 4.65 32.39
C ASP A 56 33.28 5.10 30.93
N THR A 57 34.04 6.12 30.59
CA THR A 57 34.18 6.73 29.28
C THR A 57 34.57 5.75 28.18
N LEU A 58 33.76 5.66 27.13
CA LEU A 58 34.24 5.41 25.77
C LEU A 58 33.63 6.44 24.83
N LYS A 59 34.36 7.55 24.67
CA LYS A 59 34.19 8.50 23.57
C LYS A 59 34.63 7.80 22.29
N VAL A 60 33.67 7.29 21.52
CA VAL A 60 33.88 7.00 20.10
C VAL A 60 33.21 8.14 19.34
N GLU A 61 34.05 9.10 18.99
CA GLU A 61 33.75 10.21 18.11
C GLU A 61 33.59 9.66 16.69
N LEU A 62 32.36 9.28 16.33
CA LEU A 62 31.96 9.17 14.94
C LEU A 62 31.19 10.45 14.62
N LYS A 63 31.85 11.31 13.85
CA LYS A 63 31.26 12.49 13.22
C LYS A 63 30.04 12.04 12.42
N GLU A 64 28.86 12.29 12.97
CA GLU A 64 27.64 12.32 12.20
C GLU A 64 27.67 13.63 11.40
N ASP A 65 28.20 13.59 10.18
CA ASP A 65 27.97 14.63 9.19
C ASP A 65 26.52 14.47 8.70
N VAL A 66 25.57 14.89 9.54
CA VAL A 66 24.17 15.10 9.18
C VAL A 66 24.11 16.44 8.47
N GLN A 67 24.44 16.45 7.19
CA GLN A 67 23.96 17.50 6.29
C GLN A 67 22.47 17.21 6.07
N SER A 68 21.63 17.87 6.86
CA SER A 68 20.19 17.95 6.66
C SER A 68 19.91 18.81 5.43
N ASP A 69 19.97 18.20 4.25
CA ASP A 69 19.39 18.79 3.05
C ASP A 69 17.87 18.56 3.14
N GLU A 70 17.21 19.42 3.92
CA GLU A 70 15.75 19.62 3.92
C GLU A 70 15.34 20.29 2.60
N ASP A 71 15.49 19.58 1.48
CA ASP A 71 14.75 19.90 0.26
C ASP A 71 13.43 19.14 0.33
N ASP A 72 12.52 19.62 1.18
CA ASP A 72 11.09 19.34 1.12
C ASP A 72 10.52 19.99 -0.17
N GLU A 73 10.95 19.48 -1.33
CA GLU A 73 10.31 19.78 -2.60
C GLU A 73 8.91 19.15 -2.55
N GLU A 74 7.94 20.01 -2.29
CA GLU A 74 6.52 19.73 -2.22
C GLU A 74 6.10 18.95 -3.48
N ILE A 75 5.74 17.67 -3.34
CA ILE A 75 4.98 16.97 -4.41
C ILE A 75 3.69 17.76 -4.54
N PRO A 76 3.44 18.46 -5.67
CA PRO A 76 2.22 19.25 -5.81
C PRO A 76 1.04 18.28 -5.70
N GLU A 77 0.09 18.62 -4.84
CA GLU A 77 -1.12 17.84 -4.59
C GLU A 77 -1.92 17.57 -5.88
N ALA A 78 -1.68 18.37 -6.93
CA ALA A 78 -2.23 18.22 -8.27
C ALA A 78 -1.66 17.04 -9.11
N GLU A 79 -0.63 16.32 -8.64
CA GLU A 79 -0.04 15.17 -9.34
C GLU A 79 -0.43 13.81 -8.72
N ILE A 80 -1.19 13.84 -7.61
CA ILE A 80 -1.79 12.66 -7.00
C ILE A 80 -3.01 12.33 -7.84
N ILE A 81 -2.91 11.28 -8.65
CA ILE A 81 -4.13 10.73 -9.21
C ILE A 81 -4.76 9.91 -8.09
N GLU A 82 -5.72 10.51 -7.37
CA GLU A 82 -6.72 9.72 -6.66
C GLU A 82 -7.16 8.65 -7.66
N PRO A 83 -7.05 7.35 -7.35
CA PRO A 83 -7.47 6.30 -8.27
C PRO A 83 -8.93 6.56 -8.61
N SER A 84 -9.15 7.24 -9.72
CA SER A 84 -10.48 7.46 -10.23
C SER A 84 -10.96 6.09 -10.64
N GLU A 85 -12.27 5.84 -10.55
CA GLU A 85 -12.84 4.57 -11.03
C GLU A 85 -12.43 4.28 -12.49
N GLU A 86 -12.00 5.30 -13.24
CA GLU A 86 -11.40 5.20 -14.56
C GLU A 86 -9.99 4.55 -14.58
N ILE A 87 -9.11 4.81 -13.62
CA ILE A 87 -7.80 4.14 -13.52
C ILE A 87 -7.97 2.72 -13.01
N GLU A 88 -8.84 2.53 -12.01
CA GLU A 88 -9.17 1.20 -11.51
C GLU A 88 -9.77 0.34 -12.62
N SER A 89 -10.71 0.88 -13.41
CA SER A 89 -11.25 0.18 -14.58
C SER A 89 -10.21 -0.05 -15.69
N ARG A 90 -9.32 0.91 -16.02
CA ARG A 90 -8.24 0.67 -17.01
C ARG A 90 -7.27 -0.44 -16.57
N ILE A 91 -6.97 -0.50 -15.28
CA ILE A 91 -6.13 -1.55 -14.69
C ILE A 91 -6.83 -2.93 -14.75
N LEU A 92 -8.15 -2.97 -14.55
CA LEU A 92 -8.95 -4.20 -14.55
C LEU A 92 -9.37 -4.69 -15.95
N ILE A 93 -9.48 -3.79 -16.95
CA ILE A 93 -9.95 -4.09 -18.31
C ILE A 93 -8.84 -4.66 -19.21
N SER A 94 -7.58 -4.76 -18.76
CA SER A 94 -6.53 -5.46 -19.51
C SER A 94 -6.72 -7.00 -19.46
N GLU A 95 -7.85 -7.48 -19.95
CA GLU A 95 -8.10 -8.87 -20.32
C GLU A 95 -7.33 -9.14 -21.62
N ASP A 96 -6.12 -9.69 -21.50
CA ASP A 96 -5.48 -10.59 -22.47
C ASP A 96 -3.96 -10.64 -22.21
N ASN A 97 -3.52 -11.17 -21.06
CA ASN A 97 -2.23 -11.87 -20.97
C ASN A 97 -2.09 -12.68 -19.67
N PRO A 98 -2.13 -14.03 -19.69
CA PRO A 98 -1.99 -14.87 -18.51
C PRO A 98 -0.51 -15.23 -18.24
N SER A 99 0.43 -14.29 -18.30
CA SER A 99 1.86 -14.63 -18.16
C SER A 99 2.56 -14.16 -16.89
N ILE A 100 1.99 -13.28 -16.08
CA ILE A 100 2.34 -13.09 -14.65
C ILE A 100 1.05 -12.67 -13.95
N ASP A 101 0.93 -13.06 -12.69
CA ASP A 101 -0.12 -12.86 -11.69
C ASP A 101 -0.59 -11.40 -11.50
N ARG A 102 -0.97 -10.69 -12.58
CA ARG A 102 -1.51 -9.33 -12.56
C ARG A 102 -2.68 -9.26 -11.58
N HIS A 103 -3.59 -10.23 -11.67
CA HIS A 103 -4.71 -10.33 -10.77
C HIS A 103 -4.27 -10.46 -9.31
N LYS A 104 -3.28 -11.32 -8.99
CA LYS A 104 -2.81 -11.47 -7.61
C LYS A 104 -2.06 -10.24 -7.10
N LEU A 105 -1.16 -9.67 -7.89
CA LEU A 105 -0.46 -8.44 -7.51
C LEU A 105 -1.46 -7.29 -7.30
N LEU A 106 -2.47 -7.15 -8.16
CA LEU A 106 -3.53 -6.15 -7.97
C LEU A 106 -4.40 -6.45 -6.76
N SER A 107 -4.76 -7.71 -6.52
CA SER A 107 -5.53 -8.10 -5.33
C SER A 107 -4.79 -7.78 -4.04
N GLU A 108 -3.46 -7.72 -4.07
CA GLU A 108 -2.65 -7.25 -2.94
C GLU A 108 -2.45 -5.73 -2.92
N ILE A 109 -2.29 -5.07 -4.06
CA ILE A 109 -2.05 -3.62 -4.10
C ILE A 109 -3.31 -2.84 -3.71
N MET A 110 -4.47 -3.19 -4.27
CA MET A 110 -5.69 -2.40 -4.16
C MET A 110 -6.20 -2.24 -2.72
N PRO A 111 -6.25 -3.29 -1.88
CA PRO A 111 -6.66 -3.16 -0.48
C PRO A 111 -5.70 -2.32 0.37
N LEU A 112 -4.44 -2.17 -0.07
CA LEU A 112 -3.43 -1.41 0.66
C LEU A 112 -3.47 0.08 0.32
N MET A 113 -4.21 0.50 -0.71
CA MET A 113 -4.33 1.89 -1.10
C MET A 113 -4.74 2.77 0.08
N ARG A 114 -4.13 3.95 0.17
CA ARG A 114 -4.27 4.93 1.26
C ARG A 114 -3.73 4.48 2.62
N SER A 115 -3.13 3.29 2.74
CA SER A 115 -2.41 2.90 3.96
C SER A 115 -1.31 3.92 4.26
N PRO A 116 -1.17 4.42 5.50
CA PRO A 116 -0.28 5.53 5.80
C PRO A 116 1.19 5.16 5.60
N TYR A 117 2.02 6.16 5.31
CA TYR A 117 3.45 5.95 5.32
C TYR A 117 3.98 5.80 6.74
N ARG A 118 4.85 4.81 6.96
CA ARG A 118 5.62 4.65 8.18
C ARG A 118 7.04 4.26 7.84
N LYS A 119 8.02 5.01 8.35
CA LYS A 119 9.43 4.64 8.26
C LYS A 119 9.62 3.24 8.86
N ASN A 120 10.29 2.35 8.13
CA ASN A 120 10.47 0.95 8.48
C ASN A 120 9.17 0.13 8.55
N GLY A 121 8.03 0.66 8.09
CA GLY A 121 6.72 -0.01 8.10
C GLY A 121 6.62 -1.14 7.08
N ILE A 122 5.95 -2.22 7.48
CA ILE A 122 5.76 -3.46 6.69
C ILE A 122 4.33 -4.03 6.81
N GLY A 123 3.34 -3.26 7.27
CA GLY A 123 2.00 -3.81 7.55
C GLY A 123 1.08 -2.92 8.36
N ASN A 124 0.29 -3.50 9.26
CA ASN A 124 -0.89 -2.98 9.98
C ASN A 124 -0.91 -1.50 10.44
N LYS A 125 0.24 -0.84 10.63
CA LYS A 125 0.32 0.58 11.05
C LYS A 125 0.75 1.53 9.93
N GLY A 126 1.04 0.99 8.75
CA GLY A 126 1.55 1.66 7.56
C GLY A 126 2.80 1.00 6.98
N PHE A 127 3.20 1.51 5.82
CA PHE A 127 4.30 0.97 5.00
C PHE A 127 5.35 2.04 4.73
N ASP A 128 6.61 1.64 4.56
CA ASP A 128 7.52 2.41 3.70
C ASP A 128 7.55 1.82 2.29
N CYS A 129 8.21 2.53 1.36
CA CYS A 129 8.24 2.14 -0.06
C CYS A 129 8.68 0.67 -0.28
N SER A 130 9.77 0.25 0.36
CA SER A 130 10.32 -1.10 0.24
C SER A 130 9.54 -2.16 1.04
N GLY A 131 8.94 -1.77 2.17
CA GLY A 131 8.06 -2.63 2.94
C GLY A 131 6.73 -2.91 2.21
N PHE A 132 6.22 -1.93 1.48
CA PHE A 132 5.07 -2.09 0.59
C PHE A 132 5.36 -3.09 -0.53
N THR A 133 6.46 -2.91 -1.27
CA THR A 133 6.81 -3.86 -2.36
C THR A 133 7.06 -5.26 -1.83
N MET A 134 7.73 -5.39 -0.67
CA MET A 134 7.94 -6.68 -0.01
C MET A 134 6.62 -7.36 0.32
N LYS A 135 5.63 -6.64 0.88
CA LYS A 135 4.30 -7.18 1.19
C LYS A 135 3.58 -7.66 -0.07
N VAL A 136 3.55 -6.84 -1.11
CA VAL A 136 2.87 -7.14 -2.38
C VAL A 136 3.46 -8.36 -3.07
N PHE A 137 4.80 -8.48 -3.11
CA PHE A 137 5.47 -9.64 -3.73
C PHE A 137 5.36 -10.90 -2.88
N GLN A 138 5.43 -10.76 -1.56
CA GLN A 138 5.29 -11.90 -0.65
C GLN A 138 3.89 -12.51 -0.73
N ASP A 139 2.85 -11.68 -0.61
CA ASP A 139 1.47 -12.16 -0.56
C ASP A 139 0.96 -12.54 -1.95
N GLY A 140 1.30 -11.75 -2.98
CA GLY A 140 0.79 -11.95 -4.33
C GLY A 140 1.51 -13.07 -5.08
N LEU A 141 2.83 -13.21 -4.86
CA LEU A 141 3.69 -14.10 -5.66
C LEU A 141 4.50 -15.09 -4.81
N GLY A 142 4.43 -15.03 -3.48
CA GLY A 142 5.23 -15.87 -2.61
C GLY A 142 6.74 -15.55 -2.63
N TYR A 143 7.13 -14.36 -3.10
CA TYR A 143 8.53 -13.99 -3.27
C TYR A 143 9.01 -13.00 -2.20
N GLU A 144 10.06 -13.39 -1.47
CA GLU A 144 10.67 -12.56 -0.44
C GLU A 144 11.65 -11.53 -1.02
N LEU A 145 11.21 -10.27 -1.08
CA LEU A 145 12.10 -9.17 -1.46
C LEU A 145 13.00 -8.73 -0.28
N PRO A 146 14.26 -8.33 -0.55
CA PRO A 146 15.10 -7.68 0.44
C PRO A 146 14.44 -6.45 1.07
N ARG A 147 14.76 -6.16 2.34
CA ARG A 147 14.07 -5.11 3.10
C ARG A 147 14.27 -3.68 2.58
N SER A 148 15.40 -3.39 1.93
CA SER A 148 15.73 -2.01 1.50
C SER A 148 15.58 -1.84 0.00
N SER A 149 15.15 -0.66 -0.44
CA SER A 149 15.07 -0.31 -1.87
C SER A 149 16.43 -0.45 -2.58
N LYS A 150 17.53 -0.10 -1.90
CA LYS A 150 18.89 -0.34 -2.41
C LYS A 150 19.15 -1.83 -2.69
N ALA A 151 18.78 -2.71 -1.77
CA ALA A 151 18.99 -4.15 -1.94
C ALA A 151 18.04 -4.74 -2.98
N GLN A 152 16.78 -4.28 -3.04
CA GLN A 152 15.83 -4.65 -4.09
C GLN A 152 16.34 -4.24 -5.48
N PHE A 153 17.02 -3.09 -5.60
CA PHE A 153 17.64 -2.66 -6.86
C PHE A 153 18.83 -3.52 -7.28
N SER A 154 19.41 -4.32 -6.39
CA SER A 154 20.57 -5.18 -6.69
C SER A 154 20.19 -6.59 -7.13
N ILE A 155 18.90 -6.93 -7.14
CA ILE A 155 18.39 -8.26 -7.53
C ILE A 155 17.53 -8.17 -8.80
N GLY A 156 17.29 -9.32 -9.42
CA GLY A 156 16.53 -9.41 -10.67
C GLY A 156 17.28 -8.88 -11.89
N GLN A 157 16.61 -8.89 -13.04
CA GLN A 157 17.17 -8.42 -14.30
C GLN A 157 16.94 -6.90 -14.46
N PRO A 158 17.94 -6.12 -14.91
CA PRO A 158 17.71 -4.73 -15.30
C PRO A 158 16.70 -4.65 -16.45
N VAL A 159 15.80 -3.66 -16.39
CA VAL A 159 14.80 -3.42 -17.43
C VAL A 159 14.91 -1.98 -17.92
N ASP A 160 14.97 -1.80 -19.23
CA ASP A 160 14.89 -0.50 -19.87
C ASP A 160 13.50 0.09 -19.70
N ARG A 161 13.41 1.42 -19.55
CA ARG A 161 12.15 2.13 -19.31
C ARG A 161 11.07 1.81 -20.33
N ASP A 162 11.44 1.70 -21.61
CA ASP A 162 10.51 1.43 -22.71
C ASP A 162 10.07 -0.05 -22.78
N SER A 163 10.72 -0.92 -22.01
CA SER A 163 10.43 -2.36 -21.91
C SER A 163 9.77 -2.74 -20.58
N LEU A 164 9.28 -1.75 -19.82
CA LEU A 164 8.57 -1.96 -18.56
C LEU A 164 7.32 -2.79 -18.78
N LYS A 165 7.17 -3.81 -17.93
CA LYS A 165 6.00 -4.68 -17.85
C LYS A 165 5.39 -4.59 -16.47
N PHE A 166 4.08 -4.81 -16.39
CA PHE A 166 3.35 -4.89 -15.13
C PHE A 166 4.11 -5.79 -14.13
N GLY A 167 4.29 -5.31 -12.91
CA GLY A 167 5.03 -6.01 -11.85
C GLY A 167 6.51 -5.67 -11.78
N ASP A 168 7.11 -5.02 -12.78
CA ASP A 168 8.50 -4.56 -12.67
C ASP A 168 8.65 -3.55 -11.52
N LEU A 169 9.73 -3.65 -10.75
CA LEU A 169 10.05 -2.68 -9.71
C LEU A 169 10.73 -1.46 -10.34
N VAL A 170 10.22 -0.27 -10.06
CA VAL A 170 10.77 1.02 -10.53
C VAL A 170 11.43 1.77 -9.36
N PHE A 171 12.61 2.34 -9.60
CA PHE A 171 13.45 2.90 -8.54
C PHE A 171 13.78 4.36 -8.77
N PHE A 172 13.88 5.11 -7.67
CA PHE A 172 14.13 6.55 -7.69
C PHE A 172 15.13 7.01 -6.62
N LYS A 173 15.81 8.11 -6.89
CA LYS A 173 16.68 8.85 -5.95
C LYS A 173 15.94 10.06 -5.35
N THR A 174 15.22 9.84 -4.26
CA THR A 174 14.40 10.87 -3.58
C THR A 174 15.08 11.51 -2.37
N ARG A 175 16.09 10.85 -1.77
CA ARG A 175 16.73 11.33 -0.54
C ARG A 175 18.26 11.25 -0.54
N ARG A 176 18.85 10.53 -1.49
CA ARG A 176 20.30 10.25 -1.57
C ARG A 176 20.72 10.04 -3.02
N SER A 177 22.02 9.95 -3.27
CA SER A 177 22.60 9.57 -4.56
C SER A 177 22.37 8.11 -4.96
N ILE A 178 21.81 7.29 -4.06
CA ILE A 178 21.49 5.88 -4.26
C ILE A 178 19.97 5.67 -4.43
N PRO A 179 19.51 4.53 -4.99
CA PRO A 179 18.10 4.16 -4.96
C PRO A 179 17.54 4.25 -3.53
N SER A 180 16.63 5.18 -3.31
CA SER A 180 16.09 5.51 -1.98
C SER A 180 14.56 5.41 -1.93
N HIS A 181 13.93 5.12 -3.06
CA HIS A 181 12.50 4.89 -3.21
C HIS A 181 12.24 3.82 -4.27
N VAL A 182 11.16 3.08 -4.10
CA VAL A 182 10.76 1.97 -4.97
C VAL A 182 9.24 1.92 -5.09
N GLY A 183 8.73 1.46 -6.23
CA GLY A 183 7.33 1.12 -6.45
C GLY A 183 7.17 -0.02 -7.44
N VAL A 184 5.94 -0.51 -7.58
CA VAL A 184 5.56 -1.56 -8.54
C VAL A 184 4.95 -0.89 -9.77
N TYR A 185 5.49 -1.15 -10.96
CA TYR A 185 4.90 -0.66 -12.20
C TYR A 185 3.57 -1.37 -12.47
N VAL A 186 2.50 -0.61 -12.69
CA VAL A 186 1.14 -1.14 -12.89
C VAL A 186 0.61 -0.95 -14.32
N GLY A 187 1.47 -0.54 -15.25
CA GLY A 187 1.11 -0.30 -16.65
C GLY A 187 0.87 1.18 -16.96
N ASP A 188 0.80 1.52 -18.24
CA ASP A 188 0.44 2.86 -18.75
C ASP A 188 1.21 4.04 -18.12
N GLY A 189 2.49 3.83 -17.82
CA GLY A 189 3.30 4.87 -17.17
C GLY A 189 2.97 5.08 -15.70
N LEU A 190 2.15 4.23 -15.07
CA LEU A 190 1.73 4.31 -13.68
C LEU A 190 2.50 3.33 -12.80
N PHE A 191 2.69 3.71 -11.53
CA PHE A 191 3.30 2.82 -10.54
C PHE A 191 2.69 3.02 -9.14
N ALA A 192 2.48 1.91 -8.43
CA ALA A 192 2.00 1.89 -7.05
C ALA A 192 3.18 1.96 -6.07
N HIS A 193 3.07 2.78 -5.03
CA HIS A 193 4.11 2.94 -4.02
C HIS A 193 3.59 3.57 -2.71
N ALA A 194 4.33 3.42 -1.61
CA ALA A 194 4.09 4.17 -0.38
C ALA A 194 4.79 5.54 -0.42
N SER A 195 4.06 6.60 -0.73
CA SER A 195 4.49 8.00 -0.71
C SER A 195 4.64 8.52 0.72
N LEU A 196 5.65 9.35 0.99
CA LEU A 196 5.84 10.00 2.30
C LEU A 196 4.62 10.77 2.78
N LYS A 197 3.97 11.52 1.89
CA LYS A 197 2.89 12.44 2.22
C LYS A 197 1.52 11.76 2.22
N ILE A 198 1.31 10.84 1.28
CA ILE A 198 -0.02 10.32 0.93
C ILE A 198 -0.24 8.91 1.48
N GLY A 199 0.84 8.18 1.78
CA GLY A 199 0.77 6.75 1.98
C GLY A 199 0.77 5.98 0.67
N VAL A 200 0.19 4.78 0.67
CA VAL A 200 0.11 3.92 -0.53
C VAL A 200 -0.79 4.59 -1.58
N THR A 201 -0.22 4.86 -2.74
CA THR A 201 -0.87 5.60 -3.84
C THR A 201 -0.31 5.15 -5.20
N ILE A 202 -0.93 5.63 -6.28
CA ILE A 202 -0.48 5.43 -7.65
C ILE A 202 -0.06 6.78 -8.22
N SER A 203 1.10 6.82 -8.86
CA SER A 203 1.65 8.03 -9.47
C SER A 203 2.07 7.77 -10.92
N LEU A 204 2.17 8.83 -11.72
CA LEU A 204 2.75 8.78 -13.06
C LEU A 204 4.29 8.77 -12.99
N LEU A 205 4.93 7.93 -13.80
CA LEU A 205 6.39 7.95 -13.99
C LEU A 205 6.86 9.23 -14.68
N ASP A 206 6.01 9.84 -15.50
CA ASP A 206 6.31 11.07 -16.25
C ASP A 206 5.98 12.35 -15.48
N SER A 207 5.47 12.22 -14.25
CA SER A 207 5.40 13.33 -13.30
C SER A 207 6.74 14.05 -13.22
N LYS A 208 6.73 15.39 -13.13
CA LYS A 208 7.97 16.17 -13.09
C LYS A 208 8.89 15.69 -11.95
N TYR A 209 8.29 15.36 -10.80
CA TYR A 209 9.00 14.88 -9.62
C TYR A 209 9.68 13.52 -9.86
N TYR A 210 8.92 12.53 -10.37
CA TYR A 210 9.42 11.17 -10.56
C TYR A 210 10.32 11.03 -11.78
N LYS A 211 10.02 11.73 -12.87
CA LYS A 211 10.83 11.74 -14.09
C LYS A 211 12.26 12.20 -13.84
N LYS A 212 12.46 13.26 -13.05
CA LYS A 212 13.80 13.78 -12.67
C LYS A 212 14.58 12.80 -11.79
N ARG A 213 13.89 11.93 -11.05
CA ARG A 213 14.47 11.08 -10.00
C ARG A 213 14.56 9.61 -10.39
N TYR A 214 14.07 9.22 -11.56
CA TYR A 214 14.12 7.84 -12.06
C TYR A 214 15.57 7.35 -12.16
N VAL A 215 15.83 6.15 -11.64
CA VAL A 215 17.15 5.51 -11.65
C VAL A 215 17.17 4.31 -12.60
N GLY A 216 16.09 3.54 -12.65
CA GLY A 216 16.00 2.31 -13.45
C GLY A 216 14.93 1.37 -12.92
N ALA A 217 14.84 0.19 -13.50
CA ALA A 217 13.88 -0.84 -13.11
C ALA A 217 14.50 -2.23 -13.01
N ARG A 218 13.84 -3.11 -12.24
CA ARG A 218 14.19 -4.53 -12.07
C ARG A 218 13.00 -5.43 -12.27
N ARG A 219 13.18 -6.49 -13.08
CA ARG A 219 12.25 -7.62 -13.18
C ARG A 219 12.71 -8.74 -12.27
N ILE A 220 11.86 -9.12 -11.33
CA ILE A 220 12.19 -10.10 -10.29
C ILE A 220 11.86 -11.52 -10.73
N ILE A 221 10.73 -11.69 -11.43
CA ILE A 221 10.21 -12.98 -11.89
C ILE A 221 9.81 -12.82 -13.36
N GLU A 222 10.03 -13.86 -14.17
CA GLU A 222 9.65 -13.94 -15.60
C GLU A 222 8.26 -14.53 -15.82
#